data_AF-A0AAC8TJC1-F1
#
_entry.id   AF-A0AAC8TJC1-F1
#
_cell.length_a   1.000
_cell.length_b   1.000
_cell.length_c   1.000
_cell.angle_alpha   90.00
_cell.angle_beta   90.00
_cell.angle_gamma   90.00
#
_symmetry.space_group_name_H-M   'P 1'
#
loop_
_entity.id
_entity.type
_entity.pdbx_description
1 polymer ?
#
loop_
_entity_poly.entity_id
_entity_poly.type
_entity_poly.pdbx_seq_one_letter_code
_entity_poly.pdbx_strand_id
1 'polypeptide(L)'
;MDDLLVDYRGLSPVPLPWPERKDDVCVLYLRLPTAYLEERGPEHVHALACELAAELPFSSGYADFVLCSSLLHEVAALELIRSRYPGVHLTSSGATMYVGTRVEGVHWMNFLGQPVLGELGGVSGLRERLALPGISLQEMSGDRVLITLGERPEVGEGEAGQSLAPHRALARVLEPVLYRRKSMFGHKVPEELLHWDRRFLE
;
A
#
# COMPACT_ATOMS: atom_id res chain seq x y z
N MET A 1 24.78 5.30 -4.39
CA MET A 1 23.67 6.22 -4.13
C MET A 1 22.44 5.46 -4.57
N ASP A 2 21.55 5.11 -3.64
CA ASP A 2 20.22 4.65 -4.05
C ASP A 2 19.50 5.90 -4.58
N ASP A 3 19.44 6.02 -5.90
CA ASP A 3 18.81 7.18 -6.54
C ASP A 3 17.28 7.10 -6.40
N LEU A 4 16.63 8.27 -6.44
CA LEU A 4 15.19 8.38 -6.65
C LEU A 4 14.81 7.57 -7.90
N LEU A 5 13.92 6.58 -7.73
CA LEU A 5 13.37 5.84 -8.86
C LEU A 5 11.93 6.33 -9.10
N VAL A 6 11.63 6.63 -10.36
CA VAL A 6 10.28 6.94 -10.84
C VAL A 6 9.97 6.01 -12.01
N ASP A 7 8.89 5.24 -11.90
CA ASP A 7 8.38 4.35 -12.96
C ASP A 7 6.89 4.65 -13.15
N TYR A 8 6.50 5.06 -14.36
CA TYR A 8 5.11 5.20 -14.76
C TYR A 8 4.77 4.16 -15.81
N ARG A 9 3.75 3.35 -15.54
CA ARG A 9 3.23 2.37 -16.50
C ARG A 9 1.77 2.67 -16.77
N GLY A 10 1.49 3.08 -18.00
CA GLY A 10 0.13 3.27 -18.49
C GLY A 10 -0.42 2.03 -19.18
N LEU A 11 -1.75 1.89 -19.16
CA LEU A 11 -2.43 0.93 -20.02
C LEU A 11 -2.26 1.31 -21.48
N SER A 12 -2.04 0.31 -22.33
CA SER A 12 -2.13 0.48 -23.78
C SER A 12 -3.56 0.89 -24.15
N PRO A 13 -3.76 1.88 -25.03
CA PRO A 13 -5.08 2.20 -25.56
C PRO A 13 -5.64 1.07 -26.44
N VAL A 14 -4.77 0.16 -26.90
CA VAL A 14 -5.16 -1.07 -27.59
C VAL A 14 -5.32 -2.19 -26.55
N PRO A 15 -6.50 -2.84 -26.46
CA PRO A 15 -6.72 -3.96 -25.55
C PRO A 15 -5.69 -5.07 -25.82
N LEU A 16 -5.03 -5.52 -24.75
CA LEU A 16 -4.08 -6.63 -24.86
C LEU A 16 -4.86 -7.93 -25.14
N PRO A 17 -4.33 -8.84 -25.96
CA PRO A 17 -4.99 -10.12 -26.28
C PRO A 17 -4.88 -11.13 -25.12
N TRP A 18 -4.59 -10.67 -23.90
CA TRP A 18 -4.30 -11.50 -22.74
C TRP A 18 -5.40 -11.30 -21.68
N PRO A 19 -6.41 -12.19 -21.61
CA PRO A 19 -7.50 -12.10 -20.64
C PRO A 19 -7.05 -12.06 -19.18
N GLU A 20 -5.88 -12.63 -18.90
CA GLU A 20 -5.24 -12.63 -17.57
C GLU A 20 -4.89 -11.22 -17.07
N ARG A 21 -4.74 -10.25 -17.99
CA ARG A 21 -4.38 -8.85 -17.71
C ARG A 21 -5.58 -7.90 -17.69
N LYS A 22 -6.79 -8.44 -17.52
CA LYS A 22 -8.03 -7.65 -17.43
C LYS A 22 -8.09 -6.71 -16.21
N ASP A 23 -7.32 -7.02 -15.17
CA ASP A 23 -7.25 -6.25 -13.93
C ASP A 23 -6.04 -5.29 -13.94
N ASP A 24 -5.37 -5.12 -15.09
CA ASP A 24 -4.27 -4.16 -15.21
C ASP A 24 -4.77 -2.72 -15.06
N VAL A 25 -3.96 -1.88 -14.42
CA VAL A 25 -4.22 -0.45 -14.25
C VAL A 25 -3.01 0.38 -14.66
N CYS A 26 -3.23 1.69 -14.84
CA CYS A 26 -2.14 2.65 -14.85
C CYS A 26 -1.57 2.78 -13.44
N VAL A 27 -0.25 2.86 -13.32
CA VAL A 27 0.43 2.97 -12.03
C VAL A 27 1.60 3.95 -12.12
N LEU A 28 1.72 4.79 -11.10
CA LEU A 28 2.91 5.57 -10.81
C LEU A 28 3.58 4.96 -9.58
N TYR A 29 4.85 4.60 -9.71
CA TYR A 29 5.68 4.02 -8.66
C TYR A 29 6.87 4.94 -8.40
N LEU A 30 7.04 5.35 -7.16
CA LEU A 30 8.20 6.09 -6.70
C LEU A 30 8.90 5.31 -5.59
N ARG A 31 10.22 5.24 -5.66
CA ARG A 31 11.07 4.76 -4.57
C ARG A 31 11.99 5.89 -4.12
N LEU A 32 11.75 6.35 -2.90
CA LEU A 32 12.61 7.30 -2.23
C LEU A 32 13.71 6.53 -1.49
N PRO A 33 14.98 6.97 -1.53
CA PRO A 33 16.01 6.37 -0.69
C PRO A 33 15.69 6.62 0.79
N THR A 34 16.07 5.68 1.66
CA THR A 34 15.87 5.82 3.12
C THR A 34 16.48 7.11 3.65
N ALA A 35 17.64 7.52 3.14
CA ALA A 35 18.28 8.79 3.48
C ALA A 35 17.37 10.00 3.25
N TYR A 36 16.48 9.97 2.24
CA TYR A 36 15.52 11.06 2.01
C TYR A 36 14.52 11.20 3.17
N LEU A 37 14.02 10.07 3.69
CA LEU A 37 13.14 10.07 4.86
C LEU A 37 13.89 10.52 6.13
N GLU A 38 15.14 10.08 6.30
CA GLU A 38 15.97 10.45 7.46
C GLU A 38 16.36 11.94 7.46
N GLU A 39 16.74 12.49 6.31
CA GLU A 39 17.20 13.86 6.17
C GLU A 39 16.06 14.88 6.13
N ARG A 40 14.93 14.53 5.50
CA ARG A 40 13.80 15.46 5.28
C ARG A 40 12.67 15.26 6.28
N GLY A 41 12.63 14.11 6.93
CA GLY A 41 11.62 13.74 7.91
C GLY A 41 10.31 13.21 7.29
N PRO A 42 9.49 12.53 8.11
CA PRO A 42 8.20 11.96 7.67
C PRO A 42 7.21 12.99 7.14
N GLU A 43 7.13 14.17 7.76
CA GLU A 43 6.21 15.24 7.34
C GLU A 43 6.48 15.67 5.89
N HIS A 44 7.75 15.77 5.49
CA HIS A 44 8.11 16.12 4.12
C HIS A 44 7.71 15.03 3.11
N VAL A 45 7.84 13.76 3.49
CA VAL A 45 7.41 12.63 2.65
C VAL A 45 5.89 12.57 2.53
N HIS A 46 5.17 12.85 3.63
CA HIS A 46 3.70 12.97 3.63
C HIS A 46 3.23 14.09 2.72
N ALA A 47 3.83 15.28 2.81
CA ALA A 47 3.51 16.42 1.96
C ALA A 47 3.74 16.10 0.47
N LEU A 48 4.90 15.49 0.13
CA LEU A 48 5.19 15.06 -1.24
C LEU A 48 4.15 14.06 -1.76
N ALA A 49 3.75 13.09 -0.94
CA ALA A 49 2.73 12.12 -1.33
C ALA A 49 1.36 12.79 -1.58
N CYS A 50 0.99 13.79 -0.76
CA CYS A 50 -0.23 14.57 -0.95
C CYS A 50 -0.19 15.41 -2.22
N GLU A 51 0.93 16.07 -2.52
CA GLU A 51 1.12 16.86 -3.75
C GLU A 51 0.97 15.98 -4.99
N LEU A 52 1.61 14.81 -5.01
CA LEU A 52 1.47 13.85 -6.12
C LEU A 52 0.04 13.34 -6.27
N ALA A 53 -0.61 12.99 -5.16
CA ALA A 53 -1.99 12.52 -5.16
C ALA A 53 -2.98 13.60 -5.62
N ALA A 54 -2.71 14.88 -5.39
CA ALA A 54 -3.56 15.97 -5.85
C ALA A 54 -3.65 16.01 -7.39
N GLU A 55 -2.53 15.74 -8.07
CA GLU A 55 -2.40 15.84 -9.53
C GLU A 55 -2.90 14.60 -10.30
N LEU A 56 -3.00 13.44 -9.64
CA LEU A 56 -3.25 12.17 -10.30
C LEU A 56 -4.66 11.65 -10.06
N PRO A 57 -5.38 11.20 -11.11
CA PRO A 57 -6.57 10.39 -10.90
C PRO A 57 -6.15 9.01 -10.38
N PHE A 58 -6.72 8.58 -9.25
CA PHE A 58 -6.45 7.25 -8.68
C PHE A 58 -7.71 6.61 -8.11
N SER A 59 -7.79 5.29 -8.23
CA SER A 59 -8.76 4.46 -7.51
C SER A 59 -8.22 4.06 -6.13
N SER A 60 -6.92 3.77 -6.07
CA SER A 60 -6.18 3.44 -4.86
C SER A 60 -4.71 3.79 -5.02
N GLY A 61 -4.00 3.97 -3.90
CA GLY A 61 -2.56 4.17 -3.86
C GLY A 61 -2.04 4.07 -2.43
N TYR A 62 -0.72 4.08 -2.25
CA TYR A 62 -0.13 4.03 -0.93
C TYR A 62 1.28 4.64 -0.90
N ALA A 63 1.75 4.92 0.32
CA ALA A 63 3.15 5.18 0.61
C ALA A 63 3.53 4.51 1.95
N ASP A 64 4.70 3.88 2.00
CA ASP A 64 5.11 3.08 3.15
C ASP A 64 6.64 2.91 3.25
N PHE A 65 7.10 2.35 4.37
CA PHE A 65 8.48 1.90 4.53
C PHE A 65 8.64 0.46 4.03
N VAL A 66 9.50 0.28 3.02
CA VAL A 66 9.52 -0.95 2.22
C VAL A 66 10.87 -1.67 2.25
N LEU A 67 10.81 -3.00 2.26
CA LEU A 67 11.92 -3.87 1.84
C LEU A 67 11.64 -4.34 0.41
N CYS A 68 12.45 -3.89 -0.54
CA CYS A 68 12.34 -4.35 -1.93
C CYS A 68 13.10 -5.68 -2.12
N SER A 69 12.45 -6.66 -2.74
CA SER A 69 13.08 -7.93 -3.13
C SER A 69 12.73 -8.30 -4.57
N SER A 70 13.57 -9.09 -5.21
CA SER A 70 13.20 -9.75 -6.46
C SER A 70 12.19 -10.86 -6.18
N LEU A 71 11.30 -11.18 -7.13
CA LEU A 71 10.33 -12.29 -7.01
C LEU A 71 10.97 -13.63 -6.60
N LEU A 72 12.20 -13.90 -7.05
CA LEU A 72 12.94 -15.13 -6.71
C LEU A 72 13.38 -15.21 -5.23
N HIS A 73 13.43 -14.07 -4.53
CA HIS A 73 13.96 -13.95 -3.17
C HIS A 73 12.93 -13.36 -2.20
N GLU A 74 11.64 -13.27 -2.57
CA GLU A 74 10.60 -12.70 -1.70
C GLU A 74 10.47 -13.48 -0.38
N VAL A 75 10.44 -14.81 -0.43
CA VAL A 75 10.34 -15.64 0.79
C VAL A 75 11.58 -15.46 1.68
N ALA A 76 12.78 -15.44 1.10
CA ALA A 76 14.00 -15.22 1.86
C ALA A 76 14.04 -13.80 2.49
N ALA A 77 13.55 -12.79 1.78
CA ALA A 77 13.43 -11.43 2.32
C ALA A 77 12.36 -11.34 3.43
N LEU A 78 11.25 -12.06 3.28
CA LEU A 78 10.20 -12.14 4.30
C LEU A 78 10.74 -12.67 5.64
N GLU A 79 11.61 -13.69 5.60
CA GLU A 79 12.24 -14.25 6.82
C GLU A 79 13.01 -13.21 7.63
N LEU A 80 13.57 -12.19 6.98
CA LEU A 80 14.33 -11.13 7.65
C LEU A 80 13.45 -10.17 8.46
N ILE A 81 12.19 -10.01 8.04
CA ILE A 81 11.30 -8.97 8.60
C ILE A 81 10.13 -9.55 9.39
N ARG A 82 9.67 -10.77 9.09
CA ARG A 82 8.37 -11.26 9.59
C ARG A 82 8.23 -11.32 11.11
N SER A 83 9.33 -11.56 11.82
CA SER A 83 9.32 -11.73 13.28
C SER A 83 9.52 -10.42 14.05
N ARG A 84 10.28 -9.47 13.49
CA ARG A 84 10.71 -8.25 14.19
C ARG A 84 10.09 -6.98 13.62
N TYR A 85 9.73 -6.99 12.35
CA TYR A 85 9.27 -5.81 11.63
C TYR A 85 7.95 -6.05 10.87
N PRO A 86 6.84 -6.41 11.57
CA PRO A 86 5.53 -6.63 10.94
C PRO A 86 4.95 -5.40 10.23
N GLY A 87 5.43 -4.20 10.51
CA GLY A 87 5.02 -2.98 9.82
C GLY A 87 5.72 -2.75 8.48
N VAL A 88 6.88 -3.38 8.23
CA VAL A 88 7.61 -3.22 6.97
C VAL A 88 6.81 -3.86 5.84
N HIS A 89 6.63 -3.13 4.74
CA HIS A 89 6.01 -3.68 3.55
C HIS A 89 7.06 -4.40 2.68
N LEU A 90 6.73 -5.61 2.21
CA LEU A 90 7.58 -6.39 1.30
C LEU A 90 7.03 -6.23 -0.10
N THR A 91 7.85 -5.70 -1.02
CA THR A 91 7.41 -5.43 -2.39
C THR A 91 8.47 -5.77 -3.43
N SER A 92 8.03 -5.86 -4.68
CA SER A 92 8.94 -6.01 -5.80
C SER A 92 9.62 -4.68 -6.12
N SER A 93 10.79 -4.71 -6.76
CA SER A 93 11.54 -3.50 -7.12
C SER A 93 10.95 -2.69 -8.29
N GLY A 94 9.66 -2.82 -8.60
CA GLY A 94 9.00 -2.13 -9.69
C GLY A 94 7.49 -2.06 -9.57
N ALA A 95 6.87 -1.34 -10.50
CA ALA A 95 5.44 -1.07 -10.46
C ALA A 95 4.58 -2.34 -10.73
N THR A 96 3.64 -2.60 -9.83
CA THR A 96 2.65 -3.68 -9.94
C THR A 96 1.39 -3.14 -10.61
N MET A 97 1.03 -3.67 -11.79
CA MET A 97 -0.11 -3.18 -12.57
C MET A 97 -1.43 -3.91 -12.28
N TYR A 98 -1.41 -5.09 -11.67
CA TYR A 98 -2.56 -6.01 -11.65
C TYR A 98 -3.40 -5.93 -10.37
N VAL A 99 -3.67 -4.70 -9.88
CA VAL A 99 -4.47 -4.47 -8.66
C VAL A 99 -5.94 -4.15 -8.96
N GLY A 100 -6.30 -3.84 -10.21
CA GLY A 100 -7.65 -3.45 -10.59
C GLY A 100 -8.20 -2.32 -9.72
N THR A 101 -9.43 -2.48 -9.23
CA THR A 101 -10.06 -1.55 -8.30
C THR A 101 -9.94 -2.02 -6.84
N ARG A 102 -8.78 -2.56 -6.46
CA ARG A 102 -8.50 -3.04 -5.10
C ARG A 102 -7.42 -2.20 -4.41
N VAL A 103 -7.29 -2.36 -3.10
CA VAL A 103 -6.25 -1.71 -2.31
C VAL A 103 -5.10 -2.68 -2.11
N GLU A 104 -3.91 -2.29 -2.53
CA GLU A 104 -2.69 -3.00 -2.18
C GLU A 104 -2.44 -2.72 -0.70
N GLY A 105 -2.62 -3.74 0.15
CA GLY A 105 -2.23 -3.73 1.56
C GLY A 105 -2.80 -2.65 2.49
N VAL A 106 -2.22 -2.66 3.69
CA VAL A 106 -2.37 -1.64 4.74
C VAL A 106 -1.01 -1.00 4.91
N HIS A 107 -0.96 0.32 4.87
CA HIS A 107 0.27 1.09 4.76
C HIS A 107 0.26 2.28 5.71
N TRP A 108 1.42 2.91 5.90
CA TRP A 108 1.50 4.20 6.58
C TRP A 108 0.53 5.23 5.99
N MET A 109 0.45 5.31 4.66
CA MET A 109 -0.52 6.14 3.95
C MET A 109 -1.30 5.28 2.95
N ASN A 110 -2.64 5.28 3.05
CA ASN A 110 -3.53 4.68 2.06
C ASN A 110 -4.39 5.75 1.40
N PHE A 111 -4.28 5.87 0.08
CA PHE A 111 -5.09 6.75 -0.75
C PHE A 111 -6.25 5.96 -1.34
N LEU A 112 -7.48 6.43 -1.13
CA LEU A 112 -8.69 5.76 -1.62
C LEU A 112 -9.52 6.74 -2.47
N GLY A 113 -9.85 6.33 -3.69
CA GLY A 113 -10.77 7.02 -4.58
C GLY A 113 -11.92 6.13 -5.01
N GLN A 114 -12.74 6.59 -5.93
CA GLN A 114 -13.79 5.75 -6.52
C GLN A 114 -13.19 4.69 -7.46
N PRO A 115 -13.77 3.47 -7.53
CA PRO A 115 -14.96 3.00 -6.82
C PRO A 115 -14.69 2.44 -5.40
N VAL A 116 -13.42 2.29 -5.02
CA VAL A 116 -13.00 1.66 -3.75
C VAL A 116 -13.63 2.34 -2.53
N LEU A 117 -13.61 3.68 -2.50
CA LEU A 117 -14.19 4.46 -1.42
C LEU A 117 -15.71 4.25 -1.32
N GLY A 118 -16.39 4.08 -2.46
CA GLY A 118 -17.81 3.77 -2.52
C GLY A 118 -18.14 2.40 -1.91
N GLU A 119 -17.34 1.36 -2.21
CA GLU A 119 -17.49 0.02 -1.61
C GLU A 119 -17.34 0.05 -0.08
N LEU A 120 -16.61 1.03 0.46
CA LEU A 120 -16.44 1.24 1.90
C LEU A 120 -17.50 2.16 2.51
N GLY A 121 -18.51 2.61 1.77
CA GLY A 121 -19.56 3.49 2.29
C GLY A 121 -19.13 4.96 2.43
N GLY A 122 -18.12 5.38 1.68
CA GLY A 122 -17.66 6.77 1.62
C GLY A 122 -16.86 7.21 2.83
N VAL A 123 -16.50 8.50 2.86
CA VAL A 123 -15.69 9.10 3.94
C VAL A 123 -16.41 9.01 5.29
N SER A 124 -17.73 9.22 5.32
CA SER A 124 -18.52 9.11 6.55
C SER A 124 -18.45 7.71 7.15
N GLY A 125 -18.62 6.68 6.32
CA GLY A 125 -18.51 5.28 6.76
C GLY A 125 -17.11 4.91 7.25
N LEU A 126 -16.05 5.49 6.66
CA LEU A 126 -14.69 5.34 7.16
C LEU A 126 -14.49 6.00 8.52
N ARG A 127 -14.97 7.25 8.68
CA ARG A 127 -14.81 8.03 9.92
C ARG A 127 -15.45 7.35 11.13
N GLU A 128 -16.62 6.74 10.94
CA GLU A 128 -17.30 5.98 11.99
C GLU A 128 -16.53 4.72 12.41
N ARG A 129 -15.93 4.00 11.45
CA ARG A 129 -15.22 2.74 11.71
C ARG A 129 -13.76 2.92 12.15
N LEU A 130 -13.15 4.08 11.87
CA LEU A 130 -11.74 4.38 12.15
C LEU A 130 -11.54 5.43 13.25
N ALA A 131 -12.45 5.50 14.22
CA ALA A 131 -12.36 6.42 15.38
C ALA A 131 -11.32 5.98 16.44
N LEU A 132 -10.13 5.55 16.00
CA LEU A 132 -9.02 5.12 16.86
C LEU A 132 -7.92 6.21 16.90
N PRO A 133 -7.27 6.46 18.04
CA PRO A 133 -6.05 7.26 18.08
C PRO A 133 -4.98 6.73 17.11
N GLY A 134 -4.22 7.63 16.51
CA GLY A 134 -3.16 7.27 15.55
C GLY A 134 -3.65 7.01 14.13
N ILE A 135 -4.92 7.26 13.82
CA ILE A 135 -5.44 7.27 12.44
C ILE A 135 -5.97 8.67 12.13
N SER A 136 -5.50 9.26 11.04
CA SER A 136 -6.06 10.50 10.50
C SER A 136 -6.73 10.25 9.15
N LEU A 137 -7.79 11.03 8.90
CA LEU A 137 -8.54 11.03 7.65
C LEU A 137 -8.50 12.43 7.06
N GLN A 138 -7.96 12.55 5.85
CA GLN A 138 -7.90 13.80 5.10
C GLN A 138 -8.69 13.66 3.81
N GLU A 139 -9.79 14.41 3.71
CA GLU A 139 -10.56 14.50 2.46
C GLU A 139 -9.76 15.24 1.39
N MET A 140 -9.83 14.72 0.16
CA MET A 140 -9.17 15.27 -1.01
C MET A 140 -10.22 15.60 -2.07
N SER A 141 -9.87 16.46 -3.03
CA SER A 141 -10.77 16.82 -4.13
C SER A 141 -11.19 15.58 -4.93
N GLY A 142 -12.42 15.56 -5.47
CA GLY A 142 -12.89 14.51 -6.38
C GLY A 142 -13.25 13.17 -5.70
N ASP A 143 -13.91 13.21 -4.55
CA ASP A 143 -14.35 12.03 -3.78
C ASP A 143 -13.21 11.04 -3.48
N ARG A 144 -12.12 11.59 -2.94
CA ARG A 144 -10.91 10.87 -2.53
C ARG A 144 -10.60 11.13 -1.07
N VAL A 145 -9.94 10.20 -0.42
CA VAL A 145 -9.50 10.33 0.97
C VAL A 145 -8.13 9.72 1.16
N LEU A 146 -7.31 10.39 1.97
CA LEU A 146 -6.07 9.87 2.52
C LEU A 146 -6.33 9.39 3.94
N ILE A 147 -5.91 8.17 4.23
CA ILE A 147 -5.82 7.59 5.56
C ILE A 147 -4.33 7.58 5.94
N THR A 148 -3.95 8.16 7.08
CA THR A 148 -2.57 8.12 7.58
C THR A 148 -2.50 7.46 8.95
N LEU A 149 -1.55 6.53 9.14
CA LEU A 149 -1.31 5.80 10.38
C LEU A 149 -0.12 6.42 11.13
N GLY A 150 -0.38 7.24 12.15
CA GLY A 150 0.65 7.91 12.92
C GLY A 150 1.44 8.97 12.13
N GLU A 151 2.45 9.54 12.79
CA GLU A 151 3.27 10.64 12.21
C GLU A 151 4.39 10.13 11.31
N ARG A 152 4.76 8.85 11.42
CA ARG A 152 5.86 8.21 10.70
C ARG A 152 5.52 6.75 10.40
N PRO A 153 6.13 6.12 9.38
CA PRO A 153 5.89 4.71 9.12
C PRO A 153 6.39 3.88 10.30
N GLU A 154 5.51 3.05 10.86
CA GLU A 154 5.84 2.19 11.98
C GLU A 154 6.25 0.81 11.49
N VAL A 155 7.48 0.41 11.81
CA VAL A 155 8.01 -0.90 11.41
C VAL A 155 7.67 -2.03 12.38
N GLY A 156 7.25 -1.71 13.62
CA GLY A 156 6.82 -2.70 14.61
C GLY A 156 7.91 -3.25 15.54
N GLU A 157 9.00 -2.50 15.76
CA GLU A 157 10.06 -2.88 16.71
C GLU A 157 9.68 -2.55 18.16
N GLY A 158 9.35 -3.58 18.98
CA GLY A 158 9.06 -3.44 20.41
C GLY A 158 8.35 -4.67 20.99
N GLU A 159 8.36 -4.84 22.32
CA GLU A 159 7.63 -5.93 22.98
C GLU A 159 6.12 -5.86 22.64
N ALA A 160 5.64 -6.88 21.95
CA ALA A 160 4.23 -7.21 21.73
C ALA A 160 3.34 -6.12 21.10
N GLY A 161 3.44 -5.93 19.77
CA GLY A 161 2.27 -5.75 18.88
C GLY A 161 1.31 -4.58 19.08
N GLN A 162 1.49 -3.73 20.10
CA GLN A 162 0.63 -2.59 20.45
C GLN A 162 0.83 -1.41 19.50
N SER A 163 2.03 -1.22 18.95
CA SER A 163 2.33 -0.18 17.94
C SER A 163 1.38 -0.30 16.73
N LEU A 164 1.07 -1.53 16.30
CA LEU A 164 0.35 -1.77 15.05
C LEU A 164 -1.18 -1.86 15.22
N ALA A 165 -1.73 -1.38 16.34
CA ALA A 165 -3.18 -1.29 16.52
C ALA A 165 -3.88 -0.48 15.40
N PRO A 166 -3.35 0.66 14.93
CA PRO A 166 -3.88 1.39 13.78
C PRO A 166 -3.90 0.55 12.49
N HIS A 167 -2.85 -0.24 12.26
CA HIS A 167 -2.74 -1.12 11.09
C HIS A 167 -3.81 -2.21 11.11
N ARG A 168 -4.03 -2.87 12.26
CA ARG A 168 -5.08 -3.90 12.39
C ARG A 168 -6.49 -3.32 12.27
N ALA A 169 -6.72 -2.12 12.82
CA ALA A 169 -8.00 -1.44 12.68
C ALA A 169 -8.28 -1.11 11.21
N LEU A 170 -7.30 -0.56 10.49
CA LEU A 170 -7.42 -0.28 9.07
C LEU A 170 -7.60 -1.57 8.24
N ALA A 171 -6.86 -2.64 8.55
CA ALA A 171 -6.97 -3.93 7.88
C ALA A 171 -8.41 -4.45 7.89
N ARG A 172 -9.07 -4.43 9.06
CA ARG A 172 -10.46 -4.90 9.20
C ARG A 172 -11.44 -4.07 8.36
N VAL A 173 -11.20 -2.76 8.23
CA VAL A 173 -12.03 -1.89 7.40
C VAL A 173 -11.77 -2.14 5.91
N LEU A 174 -10.51 -2.35 5.52
CA LEU A 174 -10.14 -2.57 4.12
C LEU A 174 -10.39 -4.00 3.64
N GLU A 175 -10.62 -4.98 4.53
CA GLU A 175 -10.76 -6.41 4.18
C GLU A 175 -11.64 -6.68 2.94
N PRO A 176 -12.81 -6.03 2.74
CA PRO A 176 -13.65 -6.27 1.57
C PRO A 176 -13.01 -5.87 0.24
N VAL A 177 -12.08 -4.90 0.27
CA VAL A 177 -11.46 -4.30 -0.92
C VAL A 177 -9.97 -4.58 -1.05
N LEU A 178 -9.38 -5.32 -0.09
CA LEU A 178 -7.96 -5.69 -0.17
C LEU A 178 -7.69 -6.56 -1.39
N TYR A 179 -6.62 -6.21 -2.10
CA TYR A 179 -6.08 -7.02 -3.17
C TYR A 179 -5.61 -8.36 -2.60
N ARG A 180 -5.96 -9.45 -3.27
CA ARG A 180 -5.47 -10.79 -2.95
C ARG A 180 -4.48 -11.17 -4.02
N ARG A 181 -3.23 -11.40 -3.63
CA ARG A 181 -2.17 -11.85 -4.53
C ARG A 181 -2.62 -13.10 -5.30
N LYS A 182 -2.62 -12.99 -6.63
CA LYS A 182 -3.01 -14.09 -7.53
C LYS A 182 -1.77 -14.73 -8.12
N SER A 183 -1.87 -16.03 -8.40
CA SER A 183 -0.95 -16.69 -9.32
C SER A 183 -1.06 -16.02 -10.69
N MET A 184 0.07 -15.63 -11.26
CA MET A 184 0.14 -15.15 -12.63
C MET A 184 1.00 -16.10 -13.45
N PHE A 185 0.60 -16.32 -14.72
CA PHE A 185 1.36 -17.10 -15.69
C PHE A 185 1.75 -18.51 -15.17
N GLY A 186 0.90 -19.12 -14.33
CA GLY A 186 1.11 -20.46 -13.79
C GLY A 186 2.02 -20.56 -12.55
N HIS A 187 2.52 -19.44 -12.02
CA HIS A 187 3.37 -19.44 -10.83
C HIS A 187 2.54 -19.44 -9.53
N LYS A 188 2.56 -20.57 -8.78
CA LYS A 188 1.91 -20.62 -7.45
C LYS A 188 2.58 -19.61 -6.52
N VAL A 189 1.76 -18.80 -5.86
CA VAL A 189 2.20 -17.89 -4.80
C VAL A 189 2.56 -18.70 -3.55
N PRO A 190 3.77 -18.53 -2.97
CA PRO A 190 4.12 -19.12 -1.68
C PRO A 190 3.10 -18.78 -0.58
N GLU A 191 2.77 -19.75 0.27
CA GLU A 191 1.76 -19.58 1.32
C GLU A 191 2.19 -18.57 2.38
N GLU A 192 3.49 -18.45 2.62
CA GLU A 192 4.10 -17.48 3.52
C GLU A 192 3.81 -16.04 3.08
N LEU A 193 3.83 -15.77 1.78
CA LEU A 193 3.48 -14.45 1.23
C LEU A 193 1.98 -14.17 1.37
N LEU A 194 1.13 -15.19 1.19
CA LEU A 194 -0.32 -15.03 1.37
C LEU A 194 -0.70 -14.70 2.82
N HIS A 195 -0.06 -15.35 3.80
CA HIS A 195 -0.22 -15.01 5.22
C HIS A 195 0.34 -13.62 5.52
N TRP A 196 1.50 -13.28 4.94
CA TRP A 196 2.10 -11.95 5.13
C TRP A 196 1.22 -10.82 4.62
N ASP A 197 0.60 -10.99 3.45
CA ASP A 197 -0.35 -10.02 2.88
C ASP A 197 -1.58 -9.83 3.80
N ARG A 198 -1.91 -10.82 4.65
CA ARG A 198 -3.04 -10.79 5.60
C ARG A 198 -2.65 -10.61 7.07
N ARG A 199 -1.37 -10.40 7.39
CA ARG A 199 -0.82 -10.38 8.77
C ARG A 199 -1.50 -9.45 9.78
N PHE A 200 -2.26 -8.46 9.32
CA PHE A 200 -2.99 -7.52 10.17
C PHE A 200 -4.45 -7.92 10.44
N LEU A 201 -4.97 -8.90 9.69
CA LEU A 201 -6.29 -9.50 9.88
C LEU A 201 -6.26 -10.71 10.83
N GLU A 202 -5.09 -11.33 10.95
CA GLU A 202 -4.81 -12.48 11.80
C GLU A 202 -4.41 -12.08 13.24
#